data_AF-A0AA37HIL3-F1
#
_entry.id   AF-A0AA37HIL3-F1
#
_cell.length_a   1.000
_cell.length_b   1.000
_cell.length_c   1.000
_cell.angle_alpha   90.00
_cell.angle_beta   90.00
_cell.angle_gamma   90.00
#
_symmetry.space_group_name_H-M   'P 1'
#
loop_
_entity.id
_entity.type
_entity.pdbx_description
1 polymer ?
#
loop_
_entity_poly.entity_id
_entity_poly.type
_entity_poly.pdbx_seq_one_letter_code
_entity_poly.pdbx_strand_id
1 'polypeptide(L)' 'MVDLLAIDRDTLPVIWDADFLLGPPTPEGGDTYVLCEINVSSVFPIPEEALEGLARTTLQRLHAARDRRATMNQ' A
#
# COMPACT_ATOMS: atom_id res chain seq x y z
N MET A 1 -1.86 -9.09 -6.93
CA MET A 1 -2.20 -7.94 -6.07
C MET A 1 -1.67 -6.63 -6.64
N VAL A 2 -0.35 -6.43 -6.75
CA VAL A 2 0.29 -5.26 -7.40
C VAL A 2 -0.33 -4.94 -8.77
N ASP A 3 -0.28 -5.89 -9.71
CA ASP A 3 -0.77 -5.65 -11.08
C ASP A 3 -2.31 -5.62 -11.16
N LEU A 4 -2.97 -6.39 -10.30
CA LEU A 4 -4.44 -6.48 -10.24
C LEU A 4 -5.07 -5.19 -9.71
N LEU A 5 -4.39 -4.53 -8.76
CA LEU A 5 -4.88 -3.34 -8.08
C LEU A 5 -4.18 -2.07 -8.56
N ALA A 6 -3.27 -2.17 -9.54
CA ALA A 6 -2.38 -1.09 -9.99
C ALA A 6 -1.64 -0.40 -8.82
N ILE A 7 -1.28 -1.16 -7.79
CA ILE A 7 -0.52 -0.68 -6.64
C ILE A 7 0.95 -0.90 -6.94
N ASP A 8 1.75 0.17 -6.93
CA ASP A 8 3.20 0.08 -7.12
C ASP A 8 3.81 -0.82 -6.03
N ARG A 9 4.68 -1.75 -6.44
CA ARG A 9 5.35 -2.69 -5.56
C ARG A 9 6.15 -1.98 -4.46
N ASP A 10 6.71 -0.81 -4.76
CA ASP A 10 7.49 -0.01 -3.80
C ASP A 10 6.60 0.63 -2.72
N THR A 11 5.28 0.54 -2.87
CA THR A 11 4.32 1.02 -1.88
C THR A 11 3.84 -0.06 -0.92
N LEU A 12 4.04 -1.34 -1.26
CA LEU A 12 3.57 -2.45 -0.43
C LEU A 12 4.13 -2.48 1.00
N PRO A 13 5.40 -2.14 1.28
CA PRO A 13 5.92 -2.28 2.64
C PRO A 13 5.25 -1.35 3.68
N VAL A 14 4.50 -0.34 3.24
CA VAL A 14 3.71 0.55 4.11
C VAL A 14 2.21 0.28 4.05
N ILE A 15 1.77 -0.70 3.24
CA ILE A 15 0.37 -1.15 3.16
C ILE A 15 0.28 -2.45 3.95
N TRP A 16 -0.40 -2.41 5.10
CA TRP A 16 -0.55 -3.56 6.00
C TRP A 16 -1.78 -4.43 5.72
N ASP A 17 -2.88 -3.86 5.24
CA ASP A 17 -4.11 -4.57 4.87
C ASP A 17 -4.80 -3.86 3.69
N ALA A 18 -5.72 -4.59 3.06
CA ALA A 18 -6.64 -4.06 2.07
C ALA A 18 -7.89 -4.93 2.10
N ASP A 19 -9.05 -4.29 2.24
CA ASP A 19 -10.33 -4.97 2.34
C ASP A 19 -11.06 -4.95 0.99
N PHE A 20 -11.66 -6.09 0.67
CA PHE A 20 -12.40 -6.30 -0.57
C PHE A 20 -13.80 -6.83 -0.28
N LEU A 21 -14.78 -6.29 -0.97
CA LEU A 21 -16.12 -6.88 -1.04
C LEU A 21 -16.28 -7.66 -2.34
N LEU A 22 -16.99 -8.79 -2.27
CA LEU A 22 -17.38 -9.56 -3.45
C LEU A 22 -18.29 -8.68 -4.33
N GLY A 23 -17.87 -8.48 -5.56
CA GLY A 23 -18.62 -7.79 -6.58
C GLY A 23 -19.51 -8.74 -7.39
N PRO A 24 -20.28 -8.20 -8.34
CA PRO A 24 -21.06 -9.02 -9.29
C PRO A 24 -20.14 -9.96 -10.09
N PRO A 25 -20.54 -11.22 -10.34
CA PRO A 25 -19.70 -12.12 -11.12
C PRO A 25 -19.52 -11.63 -12.57
N THR A 26 -18.44 -12.05 -13.20
CA THR A 26 -18.23 -11.84 -14.64
C THR A 26 -19.28 -12.62 -15.44
N PRO A 27 -19.51 -12.29 -16.73
CA PRO A 27 -20.42 -13.04 -17.59
C PRO A 27 -20.09 -14.55 -17.68
N GLU A 28 -18.82 -14.91 -17.50
CA GLU A 28 -18.33 -16.29 -17.48
C GLU A 28 -18.48 -16.97 -16.11
N GLY A 29 -19.02 -16.26 -15.11
CA GLY A 29 -19.23 -16.75 -13.75
C GLY A 29 -18.03 -16.61 -12.82
N GLY A 30 -17.02 -15.81 -13.18
CA GLY A 30 -15.87 -15.55 -12.31
C GLY A 30 -16.19 -14.55 -11.20
N ASP A 31 -15.59 -14.69 -10.03
CA ASP A 31 -15.72 -13.71 -8.94
C ASP A 31 -15.08 -12.38 -9.33
N THR A 32 -15.70 -11.27 -8.93
CA THR A 32 -15.06 -9.94 -8.96
C THR A 32 -14.97 -9.39 -7.56
N TYR A 33 -14.07 -8.43 -7.35
CA TYR A 33 -13.83 -7.83 -6.05
C TYR A 33 -13.70 -6.32 -6.20
N VAL A 34 -14.30 -5.58 -5.27
CA VAL A 34 -14.18 -4.13 -5.18
C VAL A 34 -13.26 -3.81 -4.01
N LEU A 35 -12.17 -3.08 -4.27
CA LEU A 35 -11.32 -2.52 -3.21
C LEU A 35 -12.15 -1.51 -2.41
N CYS A 36 -12.26 -1.71 -1.10
CA CYS A 36 -13.04 -0.86 -0.21
C CYS A 36 -12.14 0.12 0.54
N GLU A 37 -11.09 -0.41 1.18
CA GLU A 37 -10.20 0.34 2.03
C GLU A 37 -8.77 -0.19 1.93
N ILE A 38 -7.81 0.70 2.09
CA ILE A 38 -6.42 0.39 2.38
C ILE A 38 -6.13 1.06 3.72
N ASN A 39 -5.94 0.30 4.80
CA ASN A 39 -5.55 0.93 6.05
C ASN A 39 -4.01 1.13 6.06
N VAL A 40 -3.55 2.06 6.89
CA VAL A 40 -2.12 2.25 7.23
C VAL A 40 -2.07 2.55 8.72
N SER A 41 -1.85 1.52 9.55
CA SER A 41 -1.88 1.65 11.02
C SER A 41 -0.51 1.40 11.66
N SER A 42 -0.34 1.91 12.88
CA SER A 42 0.91 1.88 13.68
C SER A 42 1.02 0.67 14.61
N VAL A 43 0.36 -0.44 14.27
CA VAL A 43 0.45 -1.69 15.03
C VAL A 43 1.61 -2.53 14.53
N PHE A 44 2.16 -3.37 15.40
CA PHE A 44 3.34 -4.18 15.12
C PHE A 44 3.07 -5.10 13.92
N PRO A 45 3.72 -4.89 12.75
CA PRO A 45 3.41 -5.66 11.57
C PRO A 45 3.89 -7.10 11.76
N ILE A 46 3.08 -8.06 11.27
CA ILE A 46 3.41 -9.48 11.25
C ILE A 46 3.60 -9.87 9.77
N PRO A 47 4.63 -10.66 9.44
CA PRO A 47 5.63 -11.26 10.34
C PRO A 47 6.73 -10.25 10.75
N GLU A 48 7.62 -10.63 11.67
CA GLU A 48 8.63 -9.74 12.27
C GLU A 48 9.53 -9.07 11.21
N GLU A 49 9.77 -9.74 10.09
CA GLU A 49 10.57 -9.23 8.96
C GLU A 49 9.92 -8.02 8.26
N ALA A 50 8.61 -7.82 8.43
CA ALA A 50 7.89 -6.68 7.84
C ALA A 50 8.34 -5.33 8.44
N LEU A 51 8.83 -5.33 9.69
CA LEU A 51 9.31 -4.12 10.37
C LEU A 51 10.45 -3.44 9.61
N GLU A 52 11.41 -4.21 9.09
CA GLU A 52 12.56 -3.64 8.41
C GLU A 52 12.15 -2.96 7.09
N GLY A 53 11.27 -3.62 6.32
CA GLY A 53 10.69 -3.07 5.10
C GLY A 53 9.87 -1.80 5.36
N LEU A 54 9.05 -1.82 6.41
CA LEU A 54 8.24 -0.68 6.84
C LEU A 54 9.11 0.51 7.25
N ALA A 55 10.11 0.29 8.11
CA ALA A 55 11.01 1.35 8.59
C ALA A 55 11.81 1.98 7.45
N ARG A 56 12.40 1.15 6.58
CA ARG A 56 13.17 1.60 5.42
C ARG A 56 12.32 2.43 4.46
N THR A 57 11.13 1.95 4.12
CA THR A 57 10.20 2.65 3.20
C THR A 57 9.70 3.96 3.81
N THR A 58 9.39 3.96 5.11
CA THR A 58 8.99 5.18 5.84
C THR A 58 10.08 6.24 5.79
N LEU A 59 11.33 5.86 6.09
CA LEU A 59 12.47 6.78 6.06
C LEU A 59 12.69 7.37 4.65
N GLN A 60 12.66 6.54 3.61
CA GLN A 60 12.80 6.98 2.22
C GLN A 60 11.73 8.02 1.84
N ARG A 61 10.49 7.80 2.25
CA ARG A 61 9.38 8.74 1.97
C ARG A 61 9.52 10.05 2.72
N LEU A 62 9.99 10.02 3.97
CA LEU A 62 10.27 11.23 4.74
C LEU A 62 11.36 12.08 4.08
N HIS A 63 12.43 11.46 3.60
CA HIS A 63 13.47 12.17 2.84
C HIS A 63 12.91 12.78 1.54
N ALA A 64 12.20 12.00 0.73
CA ALA A 64 11.61 12.50 -0.51
C ALA A 64 10.60 13.65 -0.26
N ALA A 65 9.80 13.58 0.80
CA ALA A 65 8.89 14.65 1.18
C ALA A 65 9.62 15.93 1.61
N ARG A 66 10.70 15.80 2.39
CA ARG A 66 11.56 16.93 2.77
C ARG A 66 12.17 17.60 1.54
N ASP A 67 12.73 16.80 0.63
CA ASP A 67 13.43 17.32 -0.54
C ASP A 67 12.45 18.01 -1.49
N ARG A 68 11.25 17.45 -1.72
CA ARG A 68 10.17 18.12 -2.47
C ARG A 68 9.78 19.47 -1.87
N ARG A 69 9.70 19.55 -0.53
CA ARG A 69 9.37 20.79 0.17
C ARG A 69 10.49 21.83 0.03
N ALA A 70 11.75 21.41 0.02
CA ALA A 70 12.90 22.29 -0.22
C ALA A 70 12.92 22.83 -1.66
N THR A 71 12.49 22.03 -2.65
CA THR A 71 12.37 22.48 -4.05
C THR A 71 11.19 23.42 -4.27
N MET A 72 10.06 23.21 -3.58
CA MET A 72 8.86 24.08 -3.69
C MET A 72 9.07 25.48 -3.07
N ASN A 73 10.02 25.61 -2.15
CA ASN A 73 10.33 26.85 -1.43
C ASN A 73 11.49 27.66 -2.08
N GLN A 74 11.97 27.25 -3.25
CA GLN A 74 12.96 27.96 -4.07
C GLN A 74 12.27 28.59 -5.28
#